data_AF-A0A523XVT5-F1
#
_entry.id   AF-A0A523XVT5-F1
#
_cell.length_a   1.000
_cell.length_b   1.000
_cell.length_c   1.000
_cell.angle_alpha   90.00
_cell.angle_beta   90.00
_cell.angle_gamma   90.00
#
_symmetry.space_group_name_H-M   'P 1'
#
loop_
_entity.id
_entity.type
_entity.pdbx_description
1 polymer ?
#
loop_
_entity_poly.entity_id
_entity_poly.type
_entity_poly.pdbx_seq_one_letter_code
_entity_poly.pdbx_strand_id
1 'polypeptide(L)' 'MNCSVCGNPFHGGRTVFRCNCGVLTHAQCWGKHIIESHEPPFTLGTISRDDVFMPKEPVQEEGEGPFEVVRDEDRE' A
#
# COMPACT_ATOMS: atom_id res chain seq x y z
N MET A 1 10.51 0.33 -23.22
CA MET A 1 9.94 1.02 -22.04
C MET A 1 9.50 -0.04 -21.04
N ASN A 2 9.69 0.22 -19.75
CA ASN A 2 9.43 -0.74 -18.67
C ASN A 2 8.36 -0.20 -17.72
N CYS A 3 7.61 -1.09 -17.06
CA CYS A 3 6.67 -0.71 -16.03
C CYS A 3 7.42 -0.20 -14.80
N SER A 4 7.03 0.96 -14.29
CA SER A 4 7.64 1.59 -13.11
C SER A 4 7.48 0.78 -11.82
N VAL A 5 6.44 -0.06 -11.74
CA VAL A 5 6.08 -0.80 -10.52
C VAL A 5 6.83 -2.13 -10.41
N CYS A 6 6.91 -2.89 -11.52
CA CYS A 6 7.51 -4.23 -11.52
C CYS A 6 8.85 -4.30 -12.27
N GLY A 7 9.29 -3.23 -12.93
CA GLY A 7 10.53 -3.17 -13.70
C GLY A 7 10.51 -3.94 -15.03
N ASN A 8 9.50 -4.77 -15.28
CA ASN A 8 9.41 -5.62 -16.47
C ASN A 8 9.05 -4.80 -17.73
N PRO A 9 9.51 -5.24 -18.92
CA PRO A 9 9.23 -4.54 -20.17
C PRO A 9 7.73 -4.56 -20.52
N PHE A 10 7.30 -3.57 -21.30
CA PHE A 10 6.01 -3.64 -21.98
C PHE A 10 6.11 -4.51 -23.24
N HIS A 11 5.17 -5.43 -23.41
CA HIS A 11 5.03 -6.19 -24.66
C HIS A 11 4.14 -5.41 -25.63
N GLY A 12 4.58 -5.30 -26.89
CA GLY A 12 3.81 -4.67 -27.96
C GLY A 12 2.42 -5.32 -28.12
N GLY A 13 1.39 -4.50 -28.34
CA GLY A 13 0.00 -4.96 -28.46
C GLY A 13 -0.72 -5.25 -27.14
N ARG A 14 -0.07 -5.09 -25.98
CA ARG A 14 -0.73 -5.20 -24.67
C ARG A 14 -1.21 -3.84 -24.18
N THR A 15 -2.33 -3.83 -23.45
CA THR A 15 -2.86 -2.65 -22.78
C THR A 15 -1.89 -2.14 -21.73
N VAL A 16 -1.64 -0.83 -21.74
CA VAL A 16 -0.86 -0.11 -20.73
C VAL A 16 -1.70 1.02 -20.15
N PHE A 17 -1.49 1.31 -18.87
CA PHE A 17 -2.13 2.45 -18.20
C PHE A 17 -1.13 3.59 -18.09
N ARG A 18 -1.61 4.81 -18.35
CA ARG A 18 -0.85 6.04 -18.12
C ARG A 18 -1.54 6.84 -17.03
N CYS A 19 -0.87 6.99 -15.90
CA CYS A 19 -1.34 7.86 -14.84
C CYS A 19 -1.20 9.33 -15.24
N ASN A 20 -2.02 10.20 -14.65
CA ASN A 20 -1.89 11.64 -14.82
C ASN A 20 -0.54 12.19 -14.31
N CYS A 21 0.13 11.51 -13.37
CA CYS A 21 1.51 11.83 -12.96
C CYS A 21 2.58 11.46 -14.00
N GLY A 22 2.18 10.94 -15.17
CA GLY A 22 3.07 10.62 -16.29
C GLY A 22 3.62 9.19 -16.26
N VAL A 23 3.37 8.43 -15.20
CA VAL A 23 3.86 7.06 -15.03
C VAL A 23 3.10 6.07 -15.91
N LEU A 24 3.83 5.13 -16.52
CA LEU A 24 3.26 4.00 -17.27
C LEU A 24 3.33 2.71 -16.44
N THR A 25 2.21 1.98 -16.38
CA THR A 25 2.13 0.70 -15.67
C THR A 25 1.44 -0.38 -16.51
N HIS A 26 1.74 -1.65 -16.22
CA HIS A 26 0.87 -2.74 -16.66
C HIS A 26 -0.50 -2.62 -15.98
N ALA A 27 -1.51 -3.27 -16.57
CA ALA A 27 -2.85 -3.34 -16.00
C ALA A 27 -2.85 -3.90 -14.56
N GLN A 28 -2.15 -5.02 -14.34
CA GLN A 28 -2.04 -5.64 -13.02
C GLN A 28 -1.25 -4.81 -12.00
N CYS A 29 -0.38 -3.91 -12.47
CA CYS A 29 0.44 -3.05 -11.62
C CYS A 29 -0.26 -1.73 -11.25
N TRP A 30 -1.41 -1.43 -11.86
CA TRP A 30 -2.12 -0.17 -11.69
C TRP A 30 -2.55 0.08 -10.24
N GLY A 31 -3.18 -0.91 -9.59
CA GLY A 31 -3.65 -0.75 -8.20
C GLY A 31 -2.52 -0.45 -7.22
N LYS A 32 -1.38 -1.17 -7.35
CA LYS A 32 -0.19 -0.92 -6.54
C LYS A 32 0.34 0.50 -6.75
N HIS A 33 0.42 0.97 -7.99
CA HIS A 33 0.82 2.34 -8.28
C HIS A 33 -0.10 3.38 -7.62
N ILE A 34 -1.43 3.23 -7.72
CA ILE A 34 -2.37 4.18 -7.12
C ILE A 34 -2.22 4.22 -5.59
N ILE A 35 -2.15 3.05 -4.94
CA ILE A 35 -2.05 2.98 -3.48
C ILE A 35 -0.72 3.59 -3.01
N GLU A 36 0.40 3.22 -3.62
CA GLU A 36 1.74 3.64 -3.14
C GLU A 36 2.14 5.05 -3.58
N SER A 37 1.69 5.52 -4.76
CA SER A 37 2.14 6.80 -5.33
C SER A 37 1.17 7.96 -5.09
N HIS A 38 -0.10 7.68 -4.86
CA HIS A 38 -1.13 8.72 -4.71
C HIS A 38 -1.83 8.70 -3.35
N GLU A 39 -1.65 7.64 -2.57
CA GLU A 39 -2.24 7.45 -1.23
C GLU A 39 -3.66 8.06 -1.14
N PRO A 40 -4.59 7.58 -1.98
CA PRO A 40 -5.93 8.15 -2.02
C PRO A 40 -6.59 8.00 -0.65
N PRO A 41 -7.43 8.95 -0.22
CA PRO A 41 -8.07 8.86 1.09
C PRO A 41 -8.86 7.55 1.22
N PHE A 42 -8.60 6.79 2.28
CA PHE A 42 -9.28 5.54 2.58
C PHE A 42 -9.70 5.50 4.05
N THR A 43 -10.75 4.73 4.33
CA THR A 43 -11.21 4.47 5.70
C THR A 43 -10.95 3.01 6.02
N LEU A 44 -10.18 2.77 7.08
CA LEU A 44 -10.01 1.42 7.64
C LEU A 44 -11.26 1.03 8.41
N GLY A 45 -11.65 -0.23 8.34
CA GLY A 45 -12.81 -0.75 9.03
C GLY A 45 -12.93 -2.26 8.88
N THR A 46 -13.94 -2.83 9.51
CA THR A 46 -14.30 -4.24 9.37
C THR A 46 -15.69 -4.37 8.75
N ILE A 47 -15.99 -5.55 8.24
CA ILE A 47 -17.34 -5.89 7.76
C ILE A 47 -17.97 -6.84 8.80
N SER A 48 -19.20 -6.54 9.20
CA SER A 48 -20.00 -7.43 10.05
C SER A 48 -20.49 -8.64 9.27
N ARG A 49 -21.11 -9.62 9.95
CA ARG A 49 -21.75 -10.76 9.27
C ARG A 49 -22.97 -10.37 8.43
N ASP A 50 -23.50 -9.17 8.64
CA ASP A 50 -24.65 -8.62 7.92
C ASP A 50 -24.21 -7.64 6.81
N ASP A 51 -22.95 -7.74 6.36
CA ASP A 51 -22.35 -6.89 5.33
C ASP A 51 -22.33 -5.38 5.65
N VAL A 52 -22.42 -5.02 6.94
CA VAL A 52 -22.34 -3.63 7.39
C VAL A 52 -20.86 -3.25 7.60
N PHE A 53 -20.41 -2.20 6.90
CA PHE A 53 -19.07 -1.63 7.11
C PHE A 53 -19.01 -0.84 8.41
N MET A 54 -18.08 -1.23 9.28
CA MET A 54 -17.83 -0.60 10.57
C MET A 54 -16.45 0.09 10.53
N PRO A 55 -16.38 1.42 10.42
CA PRO A 55 -15.10 2.12 10.38
C PRO A 55 -14.35 1.93 11.70
N LYS A 56 -13.04 1.71 11.61
CA LYS A 56 -12.14 1.72 12.76
C LYS A 56 -11.85 3.18 13.08
N GLU A 57 -12.14 3.61 14.30
CA GLU A 57 -11.74 4.95 14.76
C GLU A 57 -10.21 5.07 14.68
N PRO A 58 -9.67 6.21 14.22
CA PRO A 58 -8.23 6.42 14.23
C PRO A 58 -7.75 6.36 15.67
N VAL A 59 -6.85 5.43 15.96
CA VAL A 59 -6.11 5.45 17.23
C VAL A 59 -5.29 6.72 17.20
N GLN A 60 -5.60 7.68 18.08
CA GLN A 60 -4.69 8.77 18.36
C GLN A 60 -3.48 8.14 19.05
N GLU A 61 -2.37 7.95 18.31
CA GLU A 61 -1.08 7.65 18.94
C GLU A 61 -0.62 8.91 19.67
N GLU A 62 -0.93 8.99 20.97
CA GLU A 62 -0.25 9.90 21.87
C GLU A 62 1.12 9.29 22.24
N GLY A 63 2.20 9.89 21.73
CA GLY A 63 3.50 9.92 22.41
C GLY A 63 4.56 8.90 21.98
N GLU A 64 5.67 9.44 21.46
CA GLU A 64 6.97 8.79 21.34
C GLU A 64 7.43 8.16 22.67
N GLY A 65 7.87 6.90 22.61
CA GLY A 65 8.67 6.25 23.65
C GLY A 65 9.67 5.31 22.98
N PRO A 66 10.97 5.33 23.35
CA PRO A 66 12.00 4.60 22.63
C PRO A 66 11.82 3.10 22.86
N PHE A 67 11.70 2.34 21.78
CA PHE A 67 11.71 0.88 21.82
C PHE A 67 13.16 0.42 22.09
N GLU A 68 13.52 0.18 23.35
CA GLU A 68 14.73 -0.59 23.68
C GLU A 68 14.49 -2.06 23.33
N VAL A 69 15.16 -2.51 22.27
CA VAL A 69 15.31 -3.94 21.94
C VAL A 69 16.20 -4.59 23.00
N VAL A 70 15.61 -5.19 24.03
CA VAL A 70 16.31 -6.15 24.88
C VAL A 70 16.69 -7.36 24.01
N ARG A 71 17.99 -7.60 23.84
CA ARG A 71 18.53 -8.79 23.15
C ARG A 71 18.62 -9.94 24.17
N ASP A 72 18.02 -11.07 23.84
CA ASP A 72 18.07 -12.33 24.60
C ASP A 72 19.45 -13.01 24.54
N GLU A 73 20.51 -12.39 25.09
CA GLU A 73 21.86 -12.98 25.17
C GLU A 73 22.46 -13.03 26.59
N ASP A 74 21.65 -12.93 27.66
CA ASP A 74 22.13 -13.07 29.05
C ASP A 74 21.31 -14.12 29.84
N ARG A 75 21.28 -15.35 29.32
CA ARG A 75 20.88 -16.53 30.11
C ARG A 75 22.09 -17.45 30.26
N GLU A 76 22.91 -17.16 31.27
CA GLU A 76 23.79 -18.14 31.92
C GLU A 76 22.98 -19.25 32.60
#